data_AF-A0A1F9N3T7-F1
#
_entry.id   AF-A0A1F9N3T7-F1
#
_cell.length_a   1.000
_cell.length_b   1.000
_cell.length_c   1.000
_cell.angle_alpha   90.00
_cell.angle_beta   90.00
_cell.angle_gamma   90.00
#
_symmetry.space_group_name_H-M   'P 1'
#
loop_
_entity.id
_entity.type
_entity.pdbx_description
1 polymer ?
#
loop_
_entity_poly.entity_id
_entity_poly.type
_entity_poly.pdbx_seq_one_letter_code
_entity_poly.pdbx_strand_id
1 'polypeptide(L)'
;MFPILPLALVLLAAALVDLHRGGRWERWTVRFFWAFNVVALVVATTSDAHRNLTTPLAAIGRLGGTYEVAVVGSRQVPDYYLGSSSRAQGFAETDLFVDAVITGKLRPDFVLFRPEPNPYELEVLRNLGLQCRGPTMFPGDLVDRVLVVLNPRHNERRHAVALFDCRAKNRGDVGP
;
A
#
# COMPACT_ATOMS: atom_id res chain seq x y z
N MET A 1 8.54 2.74 11.10
CA MET A 1 7.43 1.78 11.30
C MET A 1 7.55 1.22 12.71
N PHE A 2 6.49 1.32 13.50
CA PHE A 2 6.48 1.00 14.92
C PHE A 2 6.98 -0.44 15.21
N PRO A 3 7.86 -0.65 16.20
CA PRO A 3 8.37 -1.98 16.58
C PRO A 3 7.34 -2.69 17.46
N ILE A 4 6.06 -2.71 17.05
CA ILE A 4 5.01 -3.42 17.78
C ILE A 4 5.21 -4.93 17.62
N LEU A 5 5.70 -5.40 16.47
CA LEU A 5 5.90 -6.82 16.22
C LEU A 5 7.04 -7.43 17.05
N PRO A 6 8.23 -6.79 17.17
CA PRO A 6 9.26 -7.21 18.12
C PRO A 6 8.78 -7.11 19.57
N LEU A 7 8.08 -6.04 19.95
CA LEU A 7 7.57 -5.87 21.32
C LEU A 7 6.52 -6.93 21.67
N ALA A 8 5.62 -7.25 20.74
CA ALA A 8 4.62 -8.29 20.89
C ALA A 8 5.27 -9.68 20.99
N LEU A 9 6.32 -9.96 20.21
CA LEU A 9 7.10 -11.21 20.32
C LEU A 9 7.83 -11.31 21.66
N VAL A 10 8.41 -10.21 22.16
CA VAL A 10 9.07 -10.18 23.48
C VAL A 10 8.05 -10.38 24.60
N LEU A 11 6.89 -9.72 24.53
CA LEU A 11 5.79 -9.90 25.49
C LEU A 11 5.21 -11.32 25.43
N LEU A 12 5.13 -11.91 24.23
CA LEU A 12 4.69 -13.28 24.00
C LEU A 12 5.69 -14.30 24.56
N ALA A 13 6.99 -14.07 24.35
CA ALA A 13 8.04 -14.89 24.93
C ALA A 13 8.07 -14.78 26.47
N ALA A 14 7.95 -13.57 27.03
CA ALA A 14 7.89 -13.36 28.47
C ALA A 14 6.67 -14.03 29.10
N ALA A 15 5.49 -13.91 28.47
CA ALA A 15 4.27 -14.59 28.90
C ALA A 15 4.38 -16.12 28.83
N LEU A 16 5.04 -16.66 27.80
CA LEU A 16 5.33 -18.10 27.67
C LEU A 16 6.32 -18.61 28.72
N VAL A 17 7.32 -17.81 29.09
CA VAL A 17 8.29 -18.15 30.15
C VAL A 17 7.61 -18.18 31.51
N ASP A 18 6.73 -17.23 31.81
CA ASP A 18 5.94 -17.22 33.04
C ASP A 18 4.93 -18.37 33.09
N LEU A 19 4.34 -18.73 31.93
CA LEU A 19 3.49 -19.91 31.76
C LEU A 19 4.22 -21.21 32.14
N HIS A 20 5.51 -21.31 31.81
CA HIS A 20 6.31 -22.50 32.09
C HIS A 20 6.73 -22.62 33.56
N ARG A 21 6.90 -21.48 34.26
CA ARG A 21 7.36 -21.45 35.65
C ARG A 21 6.23 -21.47 36.69
N GLY A 22 5.04 -20.96 36.35
CA GLY A 22 4.00 -20.64 37.33
C GLY A 22 2.97 -21.72 37.66
N GLY A 23 2.78 -22.75 36.82
CA GLY A 23 1.89 -23.91 37.08
C GLY A 23 0.40 -23.63 37.35
N ARG A 24 -0.02 -22.38 37.57
CA ARG A 24 -1.39 -21.97 37.89
C ARG A 24 -1.87 -20.95 36.86
N TRP A 25 -2.80 -21.38 36.03
CA TRP A 25 -3.59 -20.51 35.17
C TRP A 25 -4.53 -19.65 36.01
N GLU A 26 -4.13 -18.43 36.37
CA GLU A 26 -5.14 -17.40 36.56
C GLU A 26 -5.74 -17.09 35.18
N ARG A 27 -6.97 -17.57 34.98
CA ARG A 27 -7.70 -17.45 33.69
C ARG A 27 -7.77 -16.00 33.19
N TRP A 28 -7.63 -15.02 34.09
CA TRP A 28 -7.61 -13.60 33.78
C TRP A 28 -6.35 -13.15 33.02
N THR A 29 -5.18 -13.65 33.37
CA THR A 29 -3.89 -13.25 32.75
C THR A 29 -3.80 -13.73 31.31
N VAL A 30 -4.25 -14.96 31.05
CA VAL A 30 -4.36 -15.52 29.69
C VAL A 30 -5.37 -14.74 28.85
N ARG A 31 -6.52 -14.37 29.42
CA ARG A 31 -7.53 -13.56 28.71
C ARG A 31 -7.01 -12.15 28.38
N PHE A 32 -6.32 -11.49 29.31
CA PHE A 32 -5.72 -10.17 29.07
C PHE A 32 -4.64 -10.22 28.00
N PHE A 33 -3.77 -11.23 28.04
CA PHE A 33 -2.74 -11.44 27.04
C PHE A 33 -3.35 -11.61 25.63
N TRP A 34 -4.34 -12.48 25.48
CA TRP A 34 -5.03 -12.66 24.21
C TRP A 34 -5.78 -11.41 23.77
N ALA A 35 -6.48 -10.74 24.67
CA ALA A 35 -7.19 -9.49 24.37
C ALA A 35 -6.22 -8.39 23.90
N PHE A 36 -5.08 -8.23 24.56
CA PHE A 36 -4.06 -7.25 24.17
C PHE A 36 -3.44 -7.58 22.83
N ASN A 37 -3.10 -8.84 22.56
CA ASN A 37 -2.56 -9.25 21.26
C ASN A 37 -3.59 -9.10 20.14
N VAL A 38 -4.87 -9.40 20.40
CA VAL A 38 -5.95 -9.17 19.44
C VAL A 38 -6.12 -7.68 19.18
N VAL A 39 -6.12 -6.82 20.20
CA VAL A 39 -6.19 -5.37 20.04
C VAL A 39 -4.96 -4.83 19.31
N ALA A 40 -3.75 -5.28 19.66
CA ALA A 40 -2.52 -4.88 18.99
C ALA A 40 -2.50 -5.34 17.52
N LEU A 41 -3.01 -6.55 17.24
CA LEU A 41 -3.21 -7.04 15.88
C LEU A 41 -4.24 -6.17 15.15
N VAL A 42 -5.38 -5.84 15.76
CA VAL A 42 -6.41 -4.98 15.16
C VAL A 42 -5.88 -3.57 14.90
N VAL A 43 -5.14 -2.98 15.84
CA VAL A 43 -4.53 -1.66 15.68
C VAL A 43 -3.46 -1.71 14.60
N ALA A 44 -2.56 -2.69 14.63
CA ALA A 44 -1.58 -2.88 13.56
C ALA A 44 -2.27 -3.13 12.21
N THR A 45 -3.43 -3.82 12.21
CA THR A 45 -4.19 -4.11 11.00
C THR A 45 -4.96 -2.93 10.43
N THR A 46 -5.38 -2.00 11.29
CA THR A 46 -6.20 -0.84 10.92
C THR A 46 -5.41 0.46 10.79
N SER A 47 -4.21 0.56 11.36
CA SER A 47 -3.45 1.82 11.41
C SER A 47 -2.53 2.06 10.21
N ASP A 48 -2.36 1.10 9.30
CA ASP A 48 -1.34 1.23 8.27
C ASP A 48 -1.91 1.88 7.00
N ALA A 49 -1.46 3.10 6.74
CA ALA A 49 -1.87 3.88 5.58
C ALA A 49 -1.48 3.22 4.25
N HIS A 50 -0.66 2.17 4.24
CA HIS A 50 -0.03 1.60 3.04
C HIS A 50 -0.47 0.16 2.67
N ARG A 51 -1.40 -0.46 3.42
CA ARG A 51 -1.77 -1.89 3.29
C ARG A 51 -2.16 -2.35 1.87
N ASN A 52 -2.94 -1.54 1.15
CA ASN A 52 -3.40 -1.85 -0.20
C ASN A 52 -2.31 -1.69 -1.30
N LEU A 53 -1.12 -1.17 -0.96
CA LEU A 53 -0.02 -1.00 -1.93
C LEU A 53 0.84 -2.25 -2.08
N THR A 54 0.76 -3.17 -1.11
CA THR A 54 1.61 -4.36 -1.02
C THR A 54 1.58 -5.22 -2.28
N THR A 55 0.39 -5.67 -2.68
CA THR A 55 0.20 -6.56 -3.83
C THR A 55 0.64 -5.93 -5.15
N PRO A 56 0.23 -4.70 -5.52
CA PRO A 56 0.69 -4.09 -6.76
C PRO A 56 2.20 -3.80 -6.76
N LEU A 57 2.77 -3.31 -5.65
CA LEU A 57 4.22 -3.07 -5.57
C LEU A 57 5.02 -4.38 -5.68
N ALA A 58 4.57 -5.45 -5.02
CA ALA A 58 5.20 -6.75 -5.15
C ALA A 58 5.05 -7.33 -6.57
N ALA A 59 3.93 -7.06 -7.26
CA ALA A 59 3.75 -7.46 -8.65
C ALA A 59 4.75 -6.75 -9.58
N ILE A 60 4.95 -5.44 -9.40
CA ILE A 60 5.97 -4.66 -10.12
C ILE A 60 7.37 -5.18 -9.81
N GLY A 61 7.69 -5.40 -8.53
CA GLY A 61 9.00 -5.91 -8.10
C GLY A 61 9.35 -7.27 -8.71
N ARG A 62 8.35 -8.12 -8.99
CA ARG A 62 8.54 -9.43 -9.64
C ARG A 62 8.84 -9.34 -11.14
N LEU A 63 8.50 -8.25 -11.82
CA LEU A 63 8.81 -8.07 -13.24
C LEU A 63 10.33 -8.02 -13.48
N GLY A 64 11.09 -7.54 -12.49
CA GLY A 64 12.54 -7.40 -12.55
C GLY A 64 12.97 -6.27 -13.48
N GLY A 65 13.92 -5.43 -13.03
CA GLY A 65 14.38 -4.27 -13.81
C GLY A 65 14.46 -3.00 -12.98
N THR A 66 14.80 -1.90 -13.64
CA THR A 66 14.80 -0.55 -13.06
C THR A 66 13.53 0.17 -13.46
N TYR A 67 12.61 0.31 -12.50
CA TYR A 67 11.32 0.98 -12.73
C TYR A 67 11.14 2.18 -11.81
N GLU A 68 10.51 3.22 -12.32
CA GLU A 68 10.06 4.37 -11.54
C GLU A 68 8.54 4.28 -11.32
N VAL A 69 8.12 4.22 -10.06
CA VAL A 69 6.72 4.01 -9.66
C VAL A 69 6.17 5.25 -8.97
N ALA A 70 5.08 5.82 -9.47
CA ALA A 70 4.36 6.91 -8.82
C ALA A 70 3.14 6.36 -8.07
N VAL A 71 2.94 6.77 -6.82
CA VAL A 71 1.73 6.44 -6.04
C VAL A 71 1.00 7.73 -5.73
N VAL A 72 -0.21 7.89 -6.26
CA VAL A 72 -1.08 9.04 -6.05
C VAL A 72 -2.11 8.71 -4.95
N GLY A 73 -2.33 9.64 -4.02
CA GLY A 73 -3.16 9.44 -2.83
C GLY A 73 -2.40 8.86 -1.63
N SER A 74 -1.05 8.88 -1.64
CA SER A 74 -0.23 8.43 -0.52
C SER A 74 1.11 9.18 -0.46
N ARG A 75 1.43 9.83 0.66
CA ARG A 75 2.69 10.59 0.84
C ARG A 75 3.95 9.74 0.99
N GLN A 76 3.80 8.51 1.46
CA GLN A 76 4.90 7.60 1.69
C GLN A 76 4.60 6.29 0.98
N VAL A 77 5.63 5.63 0.47
CA VAL A 77 5.50 4.34 -0.20
C VAL A 77 6.50 3.39 0.43
N PRO A 78 6.08 2.17 0.81
CA PRO A 78 6.99 1.15 1.29
C PRO A 78 7.85 0.59 0.14
N ASP A 79 9.10 1.04 0.04
CA ASP A 79 10.01 0.67 -1.06
C ASP A 79 10.47 -0.79 -1.02
N TYR A 80 10.38 -1.46 0.15
CA TYR A 80 10.87 -2.82 0.33
C TYR A 80 10.17 -3.88 -0.55
N TYR A 81 8.98 -3.57 -1.09
CA TYR A 81 8.28 -4.45 -2.03
C TYR A 81 8.78 -4.37 -3.47
N LEU A 82 9.55 -3.34 -3.80
CA LEU A 82 10.01 -3.06 -5.16
C LEU A 82 11.40 -3.63 -5.47
N GLY A 83 12.10 -4.15 -4.45
CA GLY A 83 13.49 -4.61 -4.58
C GLY A 83 14.48 -3.45 -4.68
N SER A 84 15.76 -3.76 -4.94
CA SER A 84 16.86 -2.77 -4.87
C SER A 84 17.02 -1.91 -6.13
N SER A 85 16.45 -2.30 -7.26
CA SER A 85 16.62 -1.63 -8.56
C SER A 85 15.50 -0.66 -8.92
N SER A 86 14.39 -0.67 -8.18
CA SER A 86 13.19 0.09 -8.46
C SER A 86 12.99 1.21 -7.42
N ARG A 87 12.38 2.32 -7.82
CA ARG A 87 12.12 3.48 -6.95
C ARG A 87 10.64 3.80 -6.94
N ALA A 88 10.07 4.02 -5.76
CA ALA A 88 8.73 4.59 -5.63
C ALA A 88 8.77 6.02 -5.10
N GLN A 89 7.84 6.84 -5.59
CA GLN A 89 7.56 8.14 -5.04
C GLN A 89 6.07 8.30 -4.74
N GLY A 90 5.77 8.78 -3.53
CA GLY A 90 4.40 9.01 -3.08
C GLY A 90 3.98 10.47 -3.24
N PHE A 91 2.76 10.68 -3.73
CA PHE A 91 2.10 11.97 -3.89
C PHE A 91 0.80 11.96 -3.10
N ALA A 92 0.57 12.98 -2.28
CA ALA A 92 -0.66 13.11 -1.51
C ALA A 92 -1.88 13.32 -2.41
N GLU A 93 -1.69 14.07 -3.50
CA GLU A 93 -2.73 14.61 -4.37
C GLU A 93 -2.26 14.54 -5.82
N THR A 94 -3.21 14.49 -6.76
CA THR A 94 -2.95 14.40 -8.21
C THR A 94 -2.17 15.61 -8.71
N ASP A 95 -2.44 16.83 -8.23
CA ASP A 95 -1.76 18.05 -8.68
C ASP A 95 -0.25 18.04 -8.39
N LEU A 96 0.15 17.54 -7.20
CA LEU A 96 1.57 17.41 -6.84
C LEU A 96 2.31 16.41 -7.74
N PHE A 97 1.61 15.36 -8.16
CA PHE A 97 2.14 14.40 -9.12
C PHE A 97 2.28 15.04 -10.51
N VAL A 98 1.26 15.75 -10.96
CA VAL A 98 1.24 16.47 -12.23
C VAL A 98 2.41 17.46 -12.31
N ASP A 99 2.63 18.26 -11.27
CA ASP A 99 3.74 19.20 -11.20
C ASP A 99 5.11 18.50 -11.30
N ALA A 100 5.28 17.34 -10.66
CA ALA A 100 6.52 16.58 -10.71
C ALA A 100 6.81 16.04 -12.13
N VAL A 101 5.77 15.63 -12.86
CA VAL A 101 5.88 15.16 -14.25
C VAL A 101 6.19 16.33 -15.20
N ILE A 102 5.46 17.46 -15.09
CA ILE A 102 5.66 18.65 -15.92
C ILE A 102 7.07 19.21 -15.76
N THR A 103 7.56 19.30 -14.51
CA THR A 103 8.91 19.81 -14.21
C THR A 103 10.02 18.83 -14.59
N GLY A 104 9.68 17.64 -15.10
CA GLY A 104 10.64 16.62 -15.51
C GLY A 104 11.37 15.95 -14.35
N LYS A 105 10.91 16.15 -13.11
CA LYS A 105 11.48 15.56 -11.90
C LYS A 105 11.12 14.09 -11.74
N LEU A 106 10.08 13.63 -12.43
CA LEU A 106 9.58 12.26 -12.38
C LEU A 106 9.17 11.78 -13.78
N ARG A 107 9.55 10.56 -14.16
CA ARG A 107 9.10 9.89 -15.38
C ARG A 107 8.68 8.46 -15.05
N PRO A 108 7.45 8.27 -14.52
CA PRO A 108 7.06 6.98 -13.99
C PRO A 108 6.76 5.98 -15.12
N ASP A 109 7.23 4.76 -14.95
CA ASP A 109 6.82 3.59 -15.74
C ASP A 109 5.47 3.05 -15.24
N PHE A 110 5.17 3.24 -13.96
CA PHE A 110 3.93 2.75 -13.35
C PHE A 110 3.29 3.83 -12.49
N VAL A 111 1.97 3.99 -12.60
CA VAL A 111 1.20 4.92 -11.77
C VAL A 111 0.10 4.15 -11.03
N LEU A 112 0.09 4.28 -9.71
CA LEU A 112 -0.85 3.66 -8.79
C LEU A 112 -1.77 4.73 -8.19
N PHE A 113 -3.08 4.61 -8.39
CA PHE A 113 -4.08 5.56 -7.86
C PHE A 113 -4.85 5.00 -6.66
N ARG A 114 -5.06 5.87 -5.65
CA ARG A 114 -5.89 5.61 -4.47
C ARG A 114 -6.90 6.73 -4.28
N PRO A 115 -8.22 6.53 -4.52
CA PRO A 115 -8.90 5.40 -5.18
C PRO A 115 -8.81 5.48 -6.72
N GLU A 116 -9.58 4.66 -7.44
CA GLU A 116 -9.68 4.67 -8.91
C GLU A 116 -9.82 6.10 -9.45
N PRO A 117 -8.98 6.52 -10.42
CA PRO A 117 -8.95 7.90 -10.87
C PRO A 117 -10.23 8.21 -11.66
N ASN A 118 -10.69 9.45 -11.54
CA ASN A 118 -11.83 9.88 -12.34
C ASN A 118 -11.41 10.10 -13.83
N PRO A 119 -12.36 10.19 -14.78
CA PRO A 119 -12.03 10.38 -16.19
C PRO A 119 -11.21 11.64 -16.49
N TYR A 120 -11.39 12.71 -15.71
CA TYR A 120 -10.67 13.96 -15.87
C TYR A 120 -9.18 13.80 -15.51
N GLU A 121 -8.88 13.08 -14.43
CA GLU A 121 -7.50 12.77 -14.03
C GLU A 121 -6.78 11.95 -15.10
N LEU A 122 -7.46 10.96 -15.71
CA LEU A 122 -6.89 10.18 -16.81
C LEU A 122 -6.57 11.04 -18.05
N GLU A 123 -7.44 12.01 -18.36
CA GLU A 123 -7.23 12.95 -19.45
C GLU A 123 -6.02 13.87 -19.19
N VAL A 124 -5.84 14.31 -17.95
CA VAL A 124 -4.64 15.07 -17.53
C VAL A 124 -3.37 14.27 -17.78
N LEU A 125 -3.31 12.99 -17.40
CA LEU A 125 -2.11 12.15 -17.67
C LEU A 125 -1.81 12.02 -19.16
N ARG A 126 -2.87 11.87 -19.97
CA ARG A 126 -2.73 11.76 -21.42
C ARG A 126 -2.19 13.06 -22.02
N ASN A 127 -2.66 14.20 -21.53
CA ASN A 127 -2.21 15.53 -21.95
C ASN A 127 -0.75 15.81 -21.56
N LEU A 128 -0.28 15.20 -20.48
CA LEU A 128 1.13 15.26 -20.05
C LEU A 128 2.07 14.37 -20.89
N GLY A 129 1.55 13.69 -21.92
CA GLY A 129 2.37 12.84 -22.78
C GLY A 129 2.73 11.50 -22.15
N LEU A 130 1.98 11.06 -21.14
CA LEU A 130 2.04 9.69 -20.64
C LEU A 130 0.95 8.87 -21.35
N GLN A 131 1.35 7.82 -22.06
CA GLN A 131 0.41 6.82 -22.56
C GLN A 131 0.32 5.70 -21.52
N CYS A 132 -0.73 5.75 -20.72
CA CYS A 132 -0.98 4.79 -19.66
C CYS A 132 -1.97 3.70 -20.14
N ARG A 133 -1.56 2.43 -20.07
CA ARG A 133 -2.39 1.25 -20.32
C ARG A 133 -2.93 0.72 -19.00
N GLY A 134 -4.23 0.43 -18.93
CA GLY A 134 -4.90 -0.04 -17.71
C GLY A 134 -6.36 0.44 -17.63
N PRO A 135 -7.03 0.28 -16.47
CA PRO A 135 -6.46 -0.13 -15.18
C PRO A 135 -6.38 -1.65 -14.99
N THR A 136 -5.31 -2.11 -14.33
CA THR A 136 -5.32 -3.39 -13.61
C THR A 136 -5.78 -3.13 -12.18
N MET A 137 -6.92 -3.69 -11.80
CA MET A 137 -7.51 -3.47 -10.48
C MET A 137 -7.00 -4.49 -9.47
N PHE A 138 -6.41 -4.00 -8.38
CA PHE A 138 -5.99 -4.84 -7.25
C PHE A 138 -7.01 -4.71 -6.13
N PRO A 139 -7.85 -5.74 -5.88
CA PRO A 139 -8.67 -5.75 -4.68
C PRO A 139 -7.73 -5.89 -3.48
N GLY A 140 -7.88 -5.02 -2.49
CA GLY A 140 -7.13 -5.06 -1.22
C GLY A 140 -6.96 -6.47 -0.65
N ASP A 141 -5.96 -6.62 0.22
CA ASP A 141 -5.59 -7.93 0.76
C ASP A 141 -6.71 -8.55 1.63
N LEU A 142 -6.53 -9.80 2.05
CA LEU A 142 -7.55 -10.53 2.82
C LEU A 142 -7.89 -9.82 4.14
N VAL A 143 -6.92 -9.11 4.72
CA VAL A 143 -7.10 -8.32 5.94
C VAL A 143 -7.90 -7.06 5.63
N ASP A 144 -7.64 -6.37 4.52
CA ASP A 144 -8.44 -5.23 4.04
C ASP A 144 -9.91 -5.63 3.85
N ARG A 145 -10.19 -6.77 3.20
CA ARG A 145 -11.57 -7.24 3.00
C ARG A 145 -12.29 -7.52 4.32
N VAL A 146 -11.59 -8.07 5.31
CA VAL A 146 -12.16 -8.33 6.64
C VAL A 146 -12.40 -7.03 7.40
N LEU A 147 -11.50 -6.06 7.31
CA LEU A 147 -11.66 -4.75 7.99
C LEU A 147 -12.79 -3.91 7.40
N VAL A 148 -13.01 -4.00 6.09
CA VAL A 148 -14.16 -3.42 5.39
C VAL A 148 -15.48 -3.95 5.96
N VAL A 149 -15.56 -5.27 6.16
CA VAL A 149 -16.72 -5.92 6.77
C VAL A 149 -16.92 -5.46 8.23
N LEU A 150 -15.83 -5.25 8.97
CA LEU A 150 -15.88 -4.88 10.39
C LEU A 150 -16.09 -3.37 10.64
N ASN A 151 -15.81 -2.50 9.66
CA ASN A 151 -15.99 -1.05 9.81
C ASN A 151 -16.63 -0.40 8.56
N PRO A 152 -17.96 -0.21 8.56
CA PRO A 152 -18.70 0.33 7.42
C PRO A 152 -18.28 1.75 7.01
N ARG A 153 -17.67 2.55 7.89
CA ARG A 153 -17.15 3.89 7.54
C ARG A 153 -15.95 3.84 6.60
N HIS A 154 -15.34 2.67 6.41
CA HIS A 154 -14.28 2.47 5.42
C HIS A 154 -14.82 1.97 4.05
N ASN A 155 -16.10 1.59 3.95
CA ASN A 155 -16.72 1.14 2.70
C ASN A 155 -16.72 2.18 1.56
N GLU A 156 -16.74 3.48 1.91
CA GLU A 156 -16.78 4.56 0.92
C GLU A 156 -15.43 4.80 0.23
N ARG A 157 -14.33 4.33 0.84
CA ARG A 157 -12.99 4.36 0.23
C ARG A 157 -12.68 2.99 -0.37
N ARG A 158 -13.45 2.60 -1.40
CA ARG A 158 -13.29 1.26 -2.02
C ARG A 158 -11.81 0.97 -2.28
N HIS A 159 -11.39 -0.13 -1.68
CA HIS A 159 -10.02 -0.61 -1.43
C HIS A 159 -9.32 -1.14 -2.69
N ALA A 160 -9.61 -0.54 -3.84
CA ALA A 160 -9.00 -0.90 -5.10
C ALA A 160 -7.88 0.09 -5.40
N VAL A 161 -6.68 -0.44 -5.62
CA VAL A 161 -5.61 0.32 -6.24
C VAL A 161 -5.71 0.06 -7.74
N ALA A 162 -5.82 1.12 -8.51
CA ALA A 162 -5.75 1.06 -9.96
C ALA A 162 -4.30 1.25 -10.39
N LEU A 163 -3.72 0.21 -11.00
CA LEU A 163 -2.40 0.26 -11.60
C LEU A 163 -2.49 0.55 -13.09
N PHE A 164 -1.68 1.50 -13.53
CA PHE A 164 -1.49 1.84 -14.93
C PHE A 164 -0.01 1.66 -15.32
N ASP A 165 0.23 0.98 -16.45
CA ASP A 165 1.54 0.88 -17.12
C ASP A 165 1.68 2.10 -18.05
N CYS A 166 2.53 3.04 -17.66
CA CYS A 166 2.70 4.30 -18.34
C CYS A 166 4.01 4.31 -19.12
N ARG A 167 3.91 4.72 -20.39
CA ARG A 167 5.08 4.93 -21.25
C ARG A 167 5.13 6.38 -21.67
N ALA A 168 6.34 6.91 -21.80
CA ALA A 168 6.53 8.19 -22.47
C ALA A 168 5.96 8.08 -23.89
N LYS A 169 5.07 9.01 -24.25
CA LYS A 169 4.51 9.10 -25.59
C LYS A 169 5.67 9.37 -26.55
N ASN A 170 6.08 8.35 -27.30
CA ASN A 170 7.00 8.56 -28.41
C ASN A 170 6.34 9.54 -29.37
N ARG A 171 7.07 10.57 -29.81
CA ARG A 171 6.59 11.54 -30.82
C ARG A 171 6.18 10.91 -32.16
N GLY A 172 6.35 9.59 -32.33
CA GLY A 172 5.95 8.80 -33.50
C GLY A 172 4.77 7.85 -33.29
N ASP A 173 4.27 7.65 -32.07
CA ASP A 173 3.07 6.83 -31.83
C ASP A 173 1.81 7.71 -31.97
N VAL A 174 1.61 8.19 -33.18
CA VAL A 174 0.30 8.60 -33.69
C VAL A 174 -0.12 7.51 -34.67
N GLY A 175 -1.13 6.74 -34.31
CA GLY A 175 -1.96 6.06 -35.29
C GLY A 175 -2.83 4.97 -34.70
N PRO A 176 -3.97 4.63 -35.34
CA PRO A 176 -4.76 5.41 -36.29
C PRO A 176 -5.81 6.32 -35.61
#